data_AF-A0A2S3QRJ4-F1
#
_entry.id   AF-A0A2S3QRJ4-F1
#
_cell.length_a   1.000
_cell.length_b   1.000
_cell.length_c   1.000
_cell.angle_alpha   90.00
_cell.angle_beta   90.00
_cell.angle_gamma   90.00
#
_symmetry.space_group_name_H-M   'P 1'
#
loop_
_entity.id
_entity.type
_entity.pdbx_description
1 polymer ?
#
loop_
_entity_poly.entity_id
_entity_poly.type
_entity_poly.pdbx_seq_one_letter_code
_entity_poly.pdbx_strand_id
1 'polypeptide(L)'
;MGDLLHLELSKREKEIKKVLIITFFLNLIVALIKILAGIEFNFISLRSSGIESIFDGTSNLLGIVTIALASKPRDRRHNYGHHKFENVGALIIAFMLFGSAIKLGLDYHDLILGTQTKYGQFGLVPVLSILISMAMSFGVSTYEGRKGRELNSQILTADSNHTFGDMIISFGVLISIIAAYFKIYIIDYIVGGLIILYLIYLGIQITLENLNDLLDVAPILKDKYISSLEDIKYVRDIHNFRARGNSTWMQIDFHLLLEPDLSLSQAHDIAHTVEDRLRLMLKDYCRDIDILIHMEPDDEGHKD
;
A
#
# COMPACT_ATOMS: atom_id res chain seq x y z
N MET A 1 25.74 -3.32 23.73
CA MET A 1 25.17 -2.38 22.74
C MET A 1 24.01 -3.00 21.96
N GLY A 2 24.16 -4.22 21.41
CA GLY A 2 23.12 -4.92 20.64
C GLY A 2 21.81 -5.18 21.39
N ASP A 3 21.85 -5.66 22.64
CA ASP A 3 20.63 -5.98 23.40
C ASP A 3 19.76 -4.76 23.74
N LEU A 4 20.38 -3.61 24.02
CA LEU A 4 19.67 -2.36 24.28
C LEU A 4 18.98 -1.84 23.00
N LEU A 5 19.67 -1.93 21.86
CA LEU A 5 19.12 -1.55 20.56
C LEU A 5 17.94 -2.47 20.16
N HIS A 6 18.07 -3.78 20.37
CA HIS A 6 16.98 -4.73 20.13
C HIS A 6 15.78 -4.51 21.07
N LEU A 7 16.02 -4.18 22.34
CA LEU A 7 14.98 -3.83 23.30
C LEU A 7 14.25 -2.53 22.93
N GLU A 8 14.97 -1.51 22.46
CA GLU A 8 14.37 -0.25 21.99
C GLU A 8 13.56 -0.43 20.70
N LEU A 9 14.08 -1.19 19.73
CA LEU A 9 13.34 -1.55 18.51
C LEU A 9 12.06 -2.34 18.83
N SER A 10 12.16 -3.32 19.73
CA SER A 10 11.01 -4.11 20.20
C SER A 10 9.96 -3.25 20.92
N LYS A 11 10.39 -2.27 21.73
CA LYS A 11 9.47 -1.32 22.39
C LYS A 11 8.78 -0.41 21.38
N ARG A 12 9.52 0.15 20.42
CA ARG A 12 8.97 0.99 19.34
C ARG A 12 7.90 0.24 18.54
N GLU A 13 8.17 -1.00 18.12
CA GLU A 13 7.21 -1.82 17.38
C GLU A 13 5.95 -2.11 18.19
N LYS A 14 6.09 -2.39 19.49
CA LYS A 14 4.95 -2.58 20.39
C LYS A 14 4.10 -1.31 20.50
N GLU A 15 4.72 -0.15 20.60
CA GLU A 15 3.99 1.13 20.64
C GLU A 15 3.28 1.43 19.30
N ILE A 16 3.93 1.17 18.15
CA ILE A 16 3.27 1.32 16.84
C ILE A 16 2.04 0.41 16.74
N LYS A 17 2.19 -0.88 17.09
CA LYS A 17 1.08 -1.84 17.09
C LYS A 17 -0.04 -1.41 18.03
N LYS A 18 0.31 -0.89 19.21
CA LYS A 18 -0.66 -0.38 20.18
C LYS A 18 -1.45 0.80 19.61
N VAL A 19 -0.79 1.75 18.93
CA VAL A 19 -1.48 2.86 18.27
C VAL A 19 -2.46 2.34 17.21
N LEU A 20 -2.00 1.47 16.31
CA LEU A 20 -2.84 0.91 15.24
C LEU A 20 -4.05 0.10 15.77
N ILE A 21 -3.89 -0.62 16.88
CA ILE A 21 -5.00 -1.34 17.51
C ILE A 21 -6.01 -0.34 18.12
N ILE A 22 -5.53 0.69 18.81
CA ILE A 22 -6.40 1.72 19.38
C ILE A 22 -7.19 2.42 18.27
N THR A 23 -6.52 2.82 17.19
CA THR A 23 -7.15 3.55 16.09
C THR A 23 -8.06 2.65 15.27
N PHE A 24 -7.75 1.37 15.11
CA PHE A 24 -8.69 0.37 14.58
C PHE A 24 -10.02 0.35 15.33
N PHE A 25 -10.00 0.25 16.66
CA PHE A 25 -11.23 0.22 17.44
C PHE A 25 -11.99 1.55 17.38
N LEU A 26 -11.28 2.68 17.33
CA LEU A 26 -11.91 4.00 17.15
C LEU A 26 -12.59 4.12 15.77
N ASN A 27 -11.93 3.67 14.70
CA ASN A 27 -12.48 3.65 13.35
C ASN A 27 -13.69 2.72 13.26
N LEU A 28 -13.68 1.58 13.96
CA LEU A 28 -14.81 0.68 14.02
C LEU A 28 -16.02 1.31 14.75
N ILE A 29 -15.79 2.07 15.83
CA ILE A 29 -16.84 2.82 16.53
C ILE A 29 -17.43 3.89 15.60
N VAL A 30 -16.57 4.67 14.93
CA VAL A 30 -16.99 5.70 13.96
C VAL A 30 -17.82 5.08 12.83
N ALA A 31 -17.33 3.98 12.26
CA ALA A 31 -18.03 3.24 11.21
C ALA A 31 -19.41 2.77 11.67
N LEU A 32 -19.51 2.19 12.86
CA LEU A 32 -20.78 1.71 13.41
C LEU A 32 -21.78 2.86 13.58
N ILE A 33 -21.33 3.99 14.14
CA ILE A 33 -22.16 5.18 14.32
C ILE A 33 -22.70 5.67 12.96
N LYS A 34 -21.84 5.81 11.95
CA LYS A 34 -22.23 6.24 10.60
C LYS A 34 -23.19 5.25 9.93
N ILE A 35 -22.89 3.95 9.95
CA ILE A 35 -23.70 2.93 9.29
C ILE A 35 -25.10 2.85 9.91
N LEU A 36 -25.20 2.80 11.24
CA LEU A 36 -26.49 2.72 11.92
C LEU A 36 -27.36 3.96 11.61
N ALA A 37 -26.78 5.16 11.73
CA ALA A 37 -27.49 6.39 11.38
C ALA A 37 -27.86 6.45 9.88
N GLY A 38 -26.98 5.99 8.99
CA GLY A 38 -27.23 5.95 7.54
C GLY A 38 -28.33 4.95 7.14
N ILE A 39 -28.46 3.83 7.86
CA ILE A 39 -29.56 2.88 7.64
C ILE A 39 -30.87 3.45 8.18
N GLU A 40 -30.89 3.91 9.43
CA GLU A 40 -32.10 4.41 10.09
C GLU A 40 -32.70 5.62 9.35
N PHE A 41 -31.84 6.55 8.92
CA PHE A 41 -32.26 7.78 8.24
C PHE A 41 -32.19 7.71 6.71
N ASN A 42 -31.84 6.54 6.14
CA ASN A 42 -31.77 6.30 4.68
C ASN A 42 -30.80 7.23 3.92
N PHE A 43 -29.69 7.63 4.55
CA PHE A 43 -28.62 8.37 3.87
C PHE A 43 -27.61 7.40 3.26
N ILE A 44 -27.48 7.44 1.93
CA ILE A 44 -26.55 6.60 1.18
C ILE A 44 -25.13 7.08 1.39
N SER A 45 -24.89 8.40 1.33
CA SER A 45 -23.56 8.97 1.55
C SER A 45 -23.01 8.62 2.93
N LEU A 46 -23.85 8.68 3.97
CA LEU A 46 -23.47 8.36 5.34
C LEU A 46 -23.17 6.87 5.52
N ARG A 47 -23.99 5.98 4.93
CA ARG A 47 -23.72 4.53 4.93
C ARG A 47 -22.42 4.21 4.19
N SER A 48 -22.21 4.84 3.03
CA SER A 48 -21.01 4.64 2.19
C SER A 48 -19.74 5.05 2.95
N SER A 49 -19.73 6.24 3.55
CA SER A 49 -18.61 6.70 4.38
C SER A 49 -18.41 5.85 5.65
N GLY A 50 -19.48 5.25 6.18
CA GLY A 50 -19.38 4.32 7.30
C GLY A 50 -18.70 3.00 6.90
N ILE A 51 -19.02 2.46 5.73
CA ILE A 51 -18.38 1.25 5.19
C ILE A 51 -16.90 1.51 4.92
N GLU A 52 -16.56 2.64 4.29
CA GLU A 52 -15.18 3.08 4.09
C GLU A 52 -14.37 3.04 5.39
N SER A 53 -14.87 3.66 6.47
CA SER A 53 -14.21 3.65 7.78
C SER A 53 -13.97 2.24 8.37
N ILE A 54 -14.76 1.20 8.01
CA ILE A 54 -14.47 -0.19 8.39
C ILE A 54 -13.20 -0.68 7.69
N PHE A 55 -13.09 -0.40 6.38
CA PHE A 55 -11.98 -0.87 5.59
C PHE A 55 -10.69 -0.15 5.93
N ASP A 56 -10.74 1.13 6.29
CA ASP A 56 -9.56 1.86 6.75
C ASP A 56 -8.97 1.19 8.01
N GLY A 57 -9.82 0.96 9.02
CA GLY A 57 -9.39 0.23 10.22
C GLY A 57 -8.86 -1.17 9.89
N THR A 58 -9.57 -1.93 9.06
CA THR A 58 -9.20 -3.32 8.75
C THR A 58 -7.89 -3.39 7.94
N SER A 59 -7.66 -2.44 7.04
CA SER A 59 -6.47 -2.35 6.20
C SER A 59 -5.22 -2.12 7.05
N ASN A 60 -5.32 -1.33 8.12
CA ASN A 60 -4.22 -1.11 9.05
C ASN A 60 -3.81 -2.40 9.78
N LEU A 61 -4.78 -3.16 10.30
CA LEU A 61 -4.50 -4.44 10.93
C LEU A 61 -3.94 -5.45 9.94
N LEU A 62 -4.54 -5.53 8.74
CA LEU A 62 -4.07 -6.43 7.71
C LEU A 62 -2.64 -6.08 7.27
N GLY A 63 -2.33 -4.79 7.14
CA GLY A 63 -1.00 -4.28 6.86
C GLY A 63 0.04 -4.73 7.89
N ILE A 64 -0.28 -4.68 9.19
CA ILE A 64 0.63 -5.21 10.23
C ILE A 64 0.88 -6.71 10.01
N VAL A 65 -0.18 -7.48 9.75
CA VAL A 65 -0.07 -8.93 9.58
C VAL A 65 0.73 -9.27 8.32
N THR A 66 0.47 -8.61 7.21
CA THR A 66 1.12 -8.88 5.92
C THR A 66 2.58 -8.46 5.94
N ILE A 67 2.91 -7.31 6.55
CA ILE A 67 4.29 -6.88 6.79
C ILE A 67 5.02 -7.88 7.71
N ALA A 68 4.37 -8.36 8.77
CA ALA A 68 4.96 -9.33 9.68
C ALA A 68 5.22 -10.69 9.00
N LEU A 69 4.34 -11.10 8.09
CA LEU A 69 4.56 -12.27 7.25
C LEU A 69 5.68 -12.02 6.23
N ALA A 70 5.69 -10.86 5.59
CA ALA A 70 6.65 -10.48 4.56
C ALA A 70 8.08 -10.32 5.09
N SER A 71 8.22 -9.92 6.36
CA SER A 71 9.51 -9.74 7.03
C SER A 71 10.14 -11.05 7.50
N LYS A 72 9.48 -12.21 7.31
CA LYS A 72 10.07 -13.49 7.69
C LYS A 72 11.27 -13.83 6.79
N PRO A 73 12.36 -14.34 7.37
CA PRO A 73 13.53 -14.74 6.60
C PRO A 73 13.19 -15.89 5.64
N ARG A 74 14.11 -16.15 4.70
CA ARG A 74 14.06 -17.29 3.77
C ARG A 74 13.90 -18.60 4.55
N ASP A 75 13.05 -19.49 4.04
CA ASP A 75 12.86 -20.83 4.61
C ASP A 75 12.88 -21.89 3.51
N ARG A 76 12.79 -23.18 3.88
CA ARG A 76 12.86 -24.30 2.94
C ARG A 76 11.73 -24.33 1.90
N ARG A 77 10.59 -23.66 2.17
CA ARG A 77 9.45 -23.55 1.25
C ARG A 77 9.51 -22.25 0.43
N HIS A 78 10.17 -21.22 0.95
CA HIS A 78 10.30 -19.89 0.38
C HIS A 78 11.78 -19.49 0.29
N ASN A 79 12.49 -20.05 -0.69
CA ASN A 79 13.94 -19.83 -0.87
C ASN A 79 14.29 -18.37 -1.19
N TYR A 80 13.37 -17.61 -1.79
CA TYR A 80 13.52 -16.19 -2.11
C TYR A 80 12.95 -15.26 -1.03
N GLY A 81 12.44 -15.82 0.08
CA GLY A 81 11.86 -15.05 1.18
C GLY A 81 10.34 -14.84 1.05
N HIS A 82 9.80 -14.04 1.95
CA HIS A 82 8.35 -13.86 2.11
C HIS A 82 7.84 -12.50 1.59
N HIS A 83 8.69 -11.70 0.93
CA HIS A 83 8.37 -10.30 0.58
C HIS A 83 7.06 -10.13 -0.19
N LYS A 84 6.70 -11.09 -1.08
CA LYS A 84 5.44 -11.07 -1.86
C LYS A 84 4.15 -11.15 -1.00
N PHE A 85 4.23 -11.52 0.28
CA PHE A 85 3.07 -11.49 1.18
C PHE A 85 2.53 -10.08 1.41
N GLU A 86 3.37 -9.05 1.27
CA GLU A 86 2.93 -7.65 1.34
C GLU A 86 2.00 -7.33 0.18
N ASN A 87 2.38 -7.67 -1.05
CA ASN A 87 1.58 -7.48 -2.26
C ASN A 87 0.26 -8.26 -2.20
N VAL A 88 0.30 -9.52 -1.74
CA VAL A 88 -0.93 -10.33 -1.54
C VAL A 88 -1.86 -9.64 -0.54
N GLY A 89 -1.31 -9.10 0.54
CA GLY A 89 -2.05 -8.31 1.53
C GLY A 89 -2.75 -7.10 0.92
N ALA A 90 -2.03 -6.32 0.13
CA ALA A 90 -2.57 -5.15 -0.56
C ALA A 90 -3.67 -5.53 -1.56
N LEU A 91 -3.55 -6.66 -2.27
CA LEU A 91 -4.61 -7.15 -3.14
C LEU A 91 -5.87 -7.58 -2.37
N ILE A 92 -5.72 -8.18 -1.17
CA ILE A 92 -6.88 -8.48 -0.30
C ILE A 92 -7.61 -7.18 0.05
N ILE A 93 -6.89 -6.10 0.38
CA ILE A 93 -7.48 -4.77 0.63
C ILE A 93 -8.20 -4.25 -0.61
N ALA A 94 -7.57 -4.33 -1.79
CA ALA A 94 -8.20 -3.90 -3.04
C ALA A 94 -9.50 -4.66 -3.33
N PHE A 95 -9.53 -6.00 -3.14
CA PHE A 95 -10.75 -6.79 -3.30
C PHE A 95 -11.84 -6.43 -2.30
N MET A 96 -11.45 -6.11 -1.07
CA MET A 96 -12.34 -5.61 -0.03
C MET A 96 -12.99 -4.26 -0.42
N LEU A 97 -12.21 -3.34 -1.01
CA LEU A 97 -12.74 -2.08 -1.55
C LEU A 97 -13.70 -2.33 -2.72
N PHE A 98 -13.35 -3.20 -3.68
CA PHE A 98 -14.23 -3.54 -4.79
C PHE A 98 -15.54 -4.19 -4.34
N GLY A 99 -15.48 -5.14 -3.41
CA GLY A 99 -16.69 -5.78 -2.84
C GLY A 99 -17.61 -4.76 -2.18
N SER A 100 -17.05 -3.72 -1.57
CA SER A 100 -17.79 -2.63 -0.94
C SER A 100 -18.43 -1.71 -1.96
N ALA A 101 -17.68 -1.32 -2.99
CA ALA A 101 -18.20 -0.53 -4.10
C ALA A 101 -19.33 -1.25 -4.82
N ILE A 102 -19.22 -2.57 -5.05
CA ILE A 102 -20.28 -3.39 -5.64
C ILE A 102 -21.51 -3.40 -4.74
N LYS A 103 -21.34 -3.70 -3.44
CA LYS A 103 -22.47 -3.71 -2.49
C LYS A 103 -23.19 -2.36 -2.44
N LEU A 104 -22.44 -1.27 -2.32
CA LEU A 104 -22.99 0.08 -2.32
C LEU A 104 -23.64 0.44 -3.65
N GLY A 105 -23.07 -0.01 -4.77
CA GLY A 105 -23.64 0.15 -6.11
C GLY A 105 -24.97 -0.58 -6.30
N LEU A 106 -25.14 -1.76 -5.68
CA LEU A 106 -26.43 -2.47 -5.66
C LEU A 106 -27.48 -1.71 -4.85
N ASP A 107 -27.13 -1.23 -3.65
CA ASP A 107 -28.00 -0.35 -2.84
C ASP A 107 -28.44 0.90 -3.65
N TYR A 108 -27.56 1.37 -4.53
CA TYR A 108 -27.78 2.51 -5.41
C TYR A 108 -28.69 2.20 -6.60
N HIS A 109 -28.52 1.02 -7.20
CA HIS A 109 -29.31 0.54 -8.34
C HIS A 109 -30.79 0.32 -7.95
N ASP A 110 -31.04 -0.28 -6.79
CA ASP A 110 -32.39 -0.50 -6.24
C ASP A 110 -33.13 0.82 -5.94
N LEU A 111 -32.37 1.90 -5.81
CA LEU A 111 -32.91 3.23 -5.60
C LEU A 111 -33.24 3.96 -6.92
N ILE A 112 -32.37 3.84 -7.93
CA ILE A 112 -32.59 4.45 -9.26
C ILE A 112 -33.79 3.83 -9.98
N LEU A 113 -34.02 2.53 -9.83
CA LEU A 113 -35.19 1.85 -10.41
C LEU A 113 -36.52 2.17 -9.70
N GLY A 114 -36.50 3.01 -8.66
CA GLY A 114 -37.69 3.45 -7.94
C GLY A 114 -38.31 2.38 -7.03
N THR A 115 -37.62 1.27 -6.78
CA THR A 115 -38.08 0.24 -5.84
C THR A 115 -37.92 0.65 -4.38
N GLN A 116 -37.08 1.65 -4.11
CA GLN A 116 -36.96 2.33 -2.81
C GLN A 116 -37.55 3.75 -2.90
N THR A 117 -38.56 4.03 -2.08
CA THR A 117 -39.26 5.34 -2.01
C THR A 117 -38.76 6.24 -0.88
N LYS A 118 -37.68 5.87 -0.19
CA LYS A 118 -37.21 6.56 1.02
C LYS A 118 -35.96 7.39 0.74
N TYR A 119 -36.16 8.71 0.75
CA TYR A 119 -35.10 9.70 0.74
C TYR A 119 -34.43 9.83 2.11
N GLY A 120 -33.19 10.33 2.13
CA GLY A 120 -32.49 10.70 3.36
C GLY A 120 -33.35 11.64 4.21
N GLN A 121 -33.69 11.21 5.42
CA GLN A 121 -34.52 11.98 6.34
C GLN A 121 -33.63 12.85 7.20
N PHE A 122 -33.76 14.17 7.06
CA PHE A 122 -33.05 15.08 7.94
C PHE A 122 -33.45 14.84 9.41
N GLY A 123 -32.46 14.79 10.30
CA GLY A 123 -32.66 14.61 11.73
C GLY A 123 -31.41 15.01 12.52
N LEU A 124 -31.58 15.21 13.83
CA LEU A 124 -30.44 15.52 14.71
C LEU A 124 -29.45 14.35 14.80
N VAL A 125 -29.94 13.11 14.73
CA VAL A 125 -29.09 11.91 14.81
C VAL A 125 -28.06 11.84 13.68
N PRO A 126 -28.41 11.93 12.37
CA PRO A 126 -27.40 11.87 11.30
C PRO A 126 -26.41 13.05 11.35
N VAL A 127 -26.87 14.25 11.74
CA VAL A 127 -25.99 15.42 11.93
C VAL A 127 -25.01 15.19 13.08
N LEU A 128 -25.49 14.75 14.25
CA LEU A 128 -24.62 14.47 15.38
C LEU A 128 -23.67 13.30 15.10
N SER A 129 -24.14 12.25 14.39
CA SER A 129 -23.29 11.11 14.03
C SER A 129 -22.11 11.52 13.16
N ILE A 130 -22.33 12.40 12.16
CA ILE A 130 -21.24 12.85 11.30
C ILE A 130 -20.32 13.83 12.01
N LEU A 131 -20.85 14.74 12.85
CA LEU A 131 -20.04 15.68 13.62
C LEU A 131 -19.16 14.96 14.66
N ILE A 132 -19.71 13.97 15.37
CA ILE A 132 -18.95 13.13 16.31
C ILE A 132 -17.87 12.36 15.54
N SER A 133 -18.23 11.77 14.39
CA SER A 133 -17.27 11.07 13.54
C SER A 133 -16.12 11.97 13.09
N MET A 134 -16.41 13.18 12.62
CA MET A 134 -15.39 14.14 12.21
C MET A 134 -14.47 14.55 13.37
N ALA A 135 -15.04 14.77 14.56
CA ALA A 135 -14.26 15.08 15.75
C ALA A 135 -13.34 13.91 16.16
N MET A 136 -13.86 12.67 16.08
CA MET A 136 -13.07 11.47 16.34
C MET A 136 -11.97 11.28 15.30
N SER A 137 -12.26 11.37 14.00
CA SER A 137 -11.27 11.27 12.92
C SER A 137 -10.19 12.33 13.04
N PHE A 138 -10.55 13.58 13.40
CA PHE A 138 -9.56 14.61 13.69
C PHE A 138 -8.65 14.24 14.89
N GLY A 139 -9.25 13.71 15.96
CA GLY A 139 -8.50 13.21 17.12
C GLY A 139 -7.56 12.05 16.76
N VAL A 140 -8.02 11.10 15.95
CA VAL A 140 -7.24 9.97 15.45
C VAL A 140 -6.09 10.46 14.57
N SER A 141 -6.38 11.26 13.54
CA SER A 141 -5.36 11.80 12.62
C SER A 141 -4.28 12.59 13.37
N THR A 142 -4.68 13.43 14.34
CA THR A 142 -3.69 14.19 15.14
C THR A 142 -2.87 13.29 16.07
N TYR A 143 -3.48 12.27 16.67
CA TYR A 143 -2.79 11.29 17.51
C TYR A 143 -1.77 10.46 16.70
N GLU A 144 -2.20 9.91 15.57
CA GLU A 144 -1.36 9.15 14.65
C GLU A 144 -0.23 10.00 14.08
N GLY A 145 -0.51 11.24 13.67
CA GLY A 145 0.51 12.12 13.13
C GLY A 145 1.57 12.51 14.18
N ARG A 146 1.15 12.71 15.44
CA ARG A 146 2.09 12.94 16.55
C ARG A 146 2.93 11.70 16.83
N LYS A 147 2.31 10.53 16.93
CA LYS A 147 3.01 9.26 17.21
C LYS A 147 3.86 8.79 16.03
N GLY A 148 3.46 9.07 14.80
CA GLY A 148 4.22 8.81 13.59
C GLY A 148 5.53 9.58 13.56
N ARG A 149 5.50 10.87 13.95
CA ARG A 149 6.72 11.67 14.10
C ARG A 149 7.57 11.24 15.30
N GLU A 150 6.96 10.99 16.45
CA GLU A 150 7.67 10.55 17.68
C GLU A 150 8.37 9.19 17.48
N LEU A 151 7.71 8.26 16.79
CA LEU A 151 8.20 6.90 16.57
C LEU A 151 8.92 6.73 15.22
N ASN A 152 9.10 7.79 14.43
CA ASN A 152 9.61 7.73 13.05
C ASN A 152 8.93 6.60 12.24
N SER A 153 7.59 6.54 12.30
CA SER A 153 6.79 5.51 11.63
C SER A 153 6.12 6.11 10.40
N GLN A 154 6.58 5.66 9.22
CA GLN A 154 5.96 6.02 7.94
C GLN A 154 4.52 5.49 7.85
N ILE A 155 4.26 4.31 8.40
CA ILE A 155 2.91 3.71 8.45
C ILE A 155 1.95 4.63 9.21
N LEU A 156 2.29 5.06 10.43
CA LEU A 156 1.43 5.97 11.21
C LEU A 156 1.28 7.35 10.58
N THR A 157 2.31 7.82 9.87
CA THR A 157 2.25 9.13 9.19
C THR A 157 1.36 9.06 7.95
N ALA A 158 1.42 7.95 7.20
CA ALA A 158 0.54 7.70 6.06
C ALA A 158 -0.92 7.57 6.53
N ASP A 159 -1.16 6.81 7.58
CA ASP A 159 -2.49 6.60 8.19
C ASP A 159 -3.12 7.91 8.70
N SER A 160 -2.31 8.76 9.32
CA SER A 160 -2.72 10.11 9.74
C SER A 160 -3.20 10.98 8.57
N ASN A 161 -2.50 10.93 7.43
CA ASN A 161 -2.86 11.68 6.22
C ASN A 161 -4.11 11.09 5.55
N HIS A 162 -4.24 9.76 5.55
CA HIS A 162 -5.42 9.06 5.05
C HIS A 162 -6.67 9.43 5.86
N THR A 163 -6.60 9.33 7.18
CA THR A 163 -7.67 9.74 8.11
C THR A 163 -8.03 11.22 7.97
N PHE A 164 -7.07 12.08 7.60
CA PHE A 164 -7.36 13.48 7.28
C PHE A 164 -8.15 13.62 5.97
N GLY A 165 -7.84 12.79 4.96
CA GLY A 165 -8.64 12.65 3.74
C GLY A 165 -10.09 12.26 4.02
N ASP A 166 -10.33 11.33 4.96
CA ASP A 166 -11.67 10.91 5.36
C ASP A 166 -12.51 12.05 5.95
N MET A 167 -11.86 13.06 6.54
CA MET A 167 -12.56 14.26 6.98
C MET A 167 -13.17 15.01 5.80
N ILE A 168 -12.48 15.09 4.66
CA ILE A 168 -12.98 15.72 3.43
C ILE A 168 -14.22 14.97 2.92
N ILE A 169 -14.17 13.64 2.93
CA ILE A 169 -15.33 12.81 2.56
C ILE A 169 -16.50 13.05 3.53
N SER A 170 -16.21 13.11 4.83
CA SER A 170 -17.20 13.38 5.88
C SER A 170 -17.81 14.79 5.75
N PHE A 171 -17.07 15.78 5.28
CA PHE A 171 -17.62 17.10 4.92
C PHE A 171 -18.64 17.00 3.77
N GLY A 172 -18.36 16.20 2.73
CA GLY A 172 -19.31 15.93 1.66
C GLY A 172 -20.61 15.30 2.18
N VAL A 173 -20.50 14.34 3.10
CA VAL A 173 -21.65 13.71 3.77
C VAL A 173 -22.43 14.72 4.60
N LEU A 174 -21.76 15.60 5.34
CA LEU A 174 -22.42 16.66 6.10
C LEU A 174 -23.22 17.61 5.18
N ILE A 175 -22.65 17.99 4.04
CA ILE A 175 -23.35 18.81 3.02
C ILE A 175 -24.58 18.06 2.50
N SER A 176 -24.48 16.76 2.24
CA SER A 176 -25.62 15.91 1.86
C SER A 176 -26.74 15.93 2.90
N ILE A 177 -26.40 15.75 4.18
CA ILE A 177 -27.39 15.76 5.26
C ILE A 177 -28.08 17.12 5.37
N ILE A 178 -27.33 18.22 5.29
CA ILE A 178 -27.89 19.58 5.31
C ILE A 178 -28.77 19.82 4.08
N ALA A 179 -28.39 19.35 2.89
CA ALA A 179 -29.19 19.47 1.69
C ALA A 179 -30.56 18.78 1.81
N ALA A 180 -30.63 17.66 2.52
CA ALA A 180 -31.90 16.98 2.80
C ALA A 180 -32.88 17.82 3.65
N TYR A 181 -32.39 18.74 4.49
CA TYR A 181 -33.24 19.72 5.19
C TYR A 181 -34.01 20.61 4.21
N PHE A 182 -33.33 21.04 3.13
CA PHE A 182 -33.94 21.83 2.05
C PHE A 182 -34.69 20.97 1.02
N LYS A 183 -34.86 19.66 1.29
CA LYS A 183 -35.47 18.68 0.38
C LYS A 183 -34.71 18.49 -0.94
N ILE A 184 -33.41 18.81 -0.96
CA ILE A 184 -32.53 18.62 -2.11
C ILE A 184 -31.85 17.25 -1.99
N TYR A 185 -32.63 16.18 -2.17
CA TYR A 185 -32.15 14.80 -1.92
C TYR A 185 -31.12 14.31 -2.94
N ILE A 186 -31.06 14.93 -4.13
CA ILE A 186 -30.12 14.58 -5.19
C ILE A 186 -28.65 14.69 -4.75
N ILE A 187 -28.36 15.55 -3.78
CA ILE A 187 -27.00 15.74 -3.26
C ILE A 187 -26.51 14.49 -2.53
N ASP A 188 -27.38 13.78 -1.79
CA ASP A 188 -27.00 12.53 -1.12
C ASP A 188 -26.58 11.46 -2.11
N TYR A 189 -27.28 11.41 -3.24
CA TYR A 189 -26.91 10.55 -4.33
C TYR A 189 -25.54 10.97 -4.85
N ILE A 190 -25.38 12.18 -5.36
CA ILE A 190 -24.11 12.62 -5.96
C ILE A 190 -22.93 12.33 -5.02
N VAL A 191 -23.03 12.67 -3.74
CA VAL A 191 -21.98 12.39 -2.75
C VAL A 191 -21.74 10.89 -2.58
N GLY A 192 -22.78 10.08 -2.36
CA GLY A 192 -22.63 8.63 -2.23
C GLY A 192 -22.03 7.98 -3.48
N GLY A 193 -22.42 8.42 -4.67
CA GLY A 193 -21.89 7.94 -5.94
C GLY A 193 -20.42 8.30 -6.13
N LEU A 194 -20.02 9.52 -5.75
CA LEU A 194 -18.63 9.95 -5.76
C LEU A 194 -17.76 9.11 -4.80
N ILE A 195 -18.27 8.77 -3.61
CA ILE A 195 -17.58 7.87 -2.68
C ILE A 195 -17.38 6.48 -3.31
N ILE A 196 -18.42 5.91 -3.94
CA ILE A 196 -18.30 4.61 -4.63
C ILE A 196 -17.24 4.66 -5.73
N LEU A 197 -17.25 5.69 -6.58
CA LEU A 197 -16.24 5.86 -7.63
C LEU A 197 -14.83 6.01 -7.07
N TYR A 198 -14.69 6.71 -5.95
CA TYR A 198 -13.43 6.87 -5.25
C TYR A 198 -12.91 5.53 -4.71
N LEU A 199 -13.77 4.69 -4.10
CA LEU A 199 -13.40 3.34 -3.66
C LEU A 199 -12.94 2.45 -4.83
N ILE A 200 -13.62 2.52 -5.97
CA ILE A 200 -13.22 1.79 -7.20
C ILE A 200 -11.85 2.27 -7.67
N TYR A 201 -11.65 3.58 -7.74
CA TYR A 201 -10.38 4.18 -8.13
C TYR A 201 -9.23 3.72 -7.22
N LEU A 202 -9.41 3.77 -5.91
CA LEU A 202 -8.44 3.27 -4.93
C LEU A 202 -8.16 1.77 -5.12
N GLY A 203 -9.20 0.96 -5.30
CA GLY A 203 -9.05 -0.47 -5.57
C GLY A 203 -8.24 -0.75 -6.83
N ILE A 204 -8.49 -0.02 -7.93
CA ILE A 204 -7.74 -0.16 -9.18
C ILE A 204 -6.29 0.26 -8.98
N GLN A 205 -6.05 1.40 -8.35
CA GLN A 205 -4.71 1.92 -8.10
C GLN A 205 -3.88 0.91 -7.30
N ILE A 206 -4.39 0.44 -6.15
CA ILE A 206 -3.72 -0.56 -5.30
C ILE A 206 -3.48 -1.85 -6.08
N THR A 207 -4.45 -2.29 -6.88
CA THR A 207 -4.31 -3.50 -7.71
C THR A 207 -3.19 -3.35 -8.72
N LEU A 208 -3.14 -2.26 -9.48
CA LEU A 208 -2.11 -2.05 -10.51
C LEU A 208 -0.72 -1.93 -9.90
N GLU A 209 -0.58 -1.19 -8.80
CA GLU A 209 0.70 -1.05 -8.08
C GLU A 209 1.23 -2.41 -7.61
N ASN A 210 0.37 -3.28 -7.08
CA ASN A 210 0.80 -4.56 -6.50
C ASN A 210 0.83 -5.72 -7.49
N LEU A 211 0.03 -5.67 -8.56
CA LEU A 211 0.03 -6.71 -9.58
C LEU A 211 1.31 -6.67 -10.42
N ASN A 212 1.86 -5.47 -10.66
CA ASN A 212 3.15 -5.31 -11.34
C ASN A 212 4.27 -6.04 -10.59
N ASP A 213 4.31 -5.91 -9.27
CA ASP A 213 5.28 -6.62 -8.41
C ASP A 213 5.09 -8.15 -8.46
N LEU A 214 3.85 -8.63 -8.53
CA LEU A 214 3.56 -10.07 -8.60
C LEU A 214 3.89 -10.67 -9.98
N LEU A 215 3.71 -9.90 -11.04
CA LEU A 215 4.00 -10.27 -12.43
C LEU A 215 5.50 -10.10 -12.77
N ASP A 216 6.34 -9.74 -11.80
CA ASP A 216 7.77 -9.49 -11.98
C ASP A 216 8.05 -8.45 -13.09
N VAL A 217 7.24 -7.39 -13.15
CA VAL A 217 7.46 -6.26 -14.08
C VAL A 217 8.81 -5.62 -13.79
N ALA A 218 9.57 -5.35 -14.85
CA ALA A 218 10.90 -4.77 -14.72
C ALA A 218 10.84 -3.37 -14.07
N PRO A 219 11.64 -3.11 -13.02
CA PRO A 219 11.77 -1.77 -12.47
C PRO A 219 12.42 -0.85 -13.50
N ILE A 220 12.10 0.45 -13.45
CA ILE A 220 12.71 1.46 -14.31
C ILE A 220 14.16 1.68 -13.86
N LEU A 221 15.05 0.78 -14.29
CA LEU A 221 16.49 0.93 -14.18
C LEU A 221 16.97 1.64 -15.44
N LYS A 222 17.70 2.74 -15.27
CA LYS A 222 18.21 3.53 -16.39
C LYS A 222 19.35 2.78 -17.07
N ASP A 223 19.41 2.79 -18.40
CA ASP A 223 20.54 2.24 -19.20
C ASP A 223 21.91 2.74 -18.71
N LYS A 224 21.94 3.92 -18.10
CA LYS A 224 23.12 4.50 -17.44
C LYS A 224 23.77 3.58 -16.39
N TYR A 225 23.02 2.70 -15.73
CA TYR A 225 23.60 1.74 -14.79
C TYR A 225 24.46 0.70 -15.51
N ILE A 226 23.97 0.17 -16.62
CA ILE A 226 24.65 -0.85 -17.43
C ILE A 226 25.95 -0.29 -18.00
N SER A 227 25.91 0.89 -18.65
CA SER A 227 27.11 1.51 -19.23
C SER A 227 28.19 1.82 -18.20
N SER A 228 27.82 2.13 -16.95
CA SER A 228 28.78 2.35 -15.87
C SER A 228 29.46 1.06 -15.40
N LEU A 229 28.83 -0.10 -15.57
CA LEU A 229 29.42 -1.38 -15.20
C LEU A 229 30.39 -1.90 -16.27
N GLU A 230 30.11 -1.60 -17.54
CA GLU A 230 31.00 -1.91 -18.68
C GLU A 230 32.36 -1.20 -18.59
N ASP A 231 32.46 -0.07 -17.89
CA ASP A 231 33.73 0.62 -17.65
C ASP A 231 34.73 -0.17 -16.76
N ILE A 232 34.30 -1.28 -16.14
CA ILE A 232 35.16 -2.10 -15.29
C ILE A 232 36.15 -2.89 -16.15
N LYS A 233 37.42 -2.88 -15.76
CA LYS A 233 38.49 -3.56 -16.49
C LYS A 233 38.16 -5.04 -16.70
N TYR A 234 38.37 -5.52 -17.94
CA TYR A 234 38.11 -6.89 -18.40
C TYR A 234 36.63 -7.27 -18.54
N VAL A 235 35.70 -6.36 -18.25
CA VAL A 235 34.30 -6.49 -18.68
C VAL A 235 34.21 -6.09 -20.15
N ARG A 236 33.64 -6.95 -20.97
CA ARG A 236 33.49 -6.74 -22.42
C ARG A 236 32.08 -6.30 -22.76
N ASP A 237 31.10 -6.92 -22.12
CA ASP A 237 29.68 -6.67 -22.35
C ASP A 237 28.85 -7.12 -21.15
N ILE A 238 27.65 -6.54 -21.01
CA ILE A 238 26.61 -7.00 -20.09
C ILE A 238 25.32 -7.13 -20.86
N HIS A 239 24.84 -8.36 -21.01
CA HIS A 239 23.61 -8.65 -21.73
C HIS A 239 22.66 -9.52 -20.89
N ASN A 240 21.45 -9.72 -21.44
CA ASN A 240 20.35 -10.41 -20.76
C ASN A 240 20.09 -9.86 -19.35
N PHE A 241 20.21 -8.53 -19.18
CA PHE A 241 19.98 -7.88 -17.90
C PHE A 241 18.50 -7.87 -17.57
N ARG A 242 18.12 -8.59 -16.52
CA ARG A 242 16.74 -8.62 -16.01
C ARG A 242 16.74 -8.22 -14.54
N ALA A 243 15.73 -7.45 -14.19
CA ALA A 243 15.48 -7.08 -12.81
C ALA A 243 14.00 -7.24 -12.51
N ARG A 244 13.69 -7.63 -11.27
CA ARG A 244 12.33 -7.72 -10.75
C ARG A 244 12.28 -7.33 -9.29
N GLY A 245 11.12 -6.89 -8.82
CA GLY A 245 10.91 -6.46 -7.44
C GLY A 245 10.69 -4.96 -7.32
N ASN A 246 10.76 -4.45 -6.08
CA ASN A 246 10.39 -3.10 -5.70
C ASN A 246 11.46 -2.43 -4.83
N SER A 247 11.11 -1.34 -4.15
CA SER A 247 12.03 -0.57 -3.30
C SER A 247 12.44 -1.28 -2.00
N THR A 248 11.74 -2.35 -1.62
CA THR A 248 12.05 -3.12 -0.42
C THR A 248 12.96 -4.30 -0.75
N TRP A 249 12.66 -5.01 -1.83
CA TRP A 249 13.43 -6.16 -2.29
C TRP A 249 13.50 -6.17 -3.82
N MET A 250 14.71 -6.41 -4.35
CA MET A 250 14.96 -6.55 -5.78
C MET A 250 15.84 -7.76 -6.06
N GLN A 251 15.54 -8.44 -7.15
CA GLN A 251 16.42 -9.44 -7.73
C GLN A 251 16.88 -8.99 -9.11
N ILE A 252 18.17 -9.11 -9.35
CA ILE A 252 18.81 -8.78 -10.62
C ILE A 252 19.58 -10.01 -11.08
N ASP A 253 19.42 -10.37 -12.34
CA ASP A 253 20.29 -11.33 -13.01
C ASP A 253 20.73 -10.83 -14.38
N PHE A 254 21.97 -11.15 -14.75
CA PHE A 254 22.55 -10.76 -16.03
C PHE A 254 23.74 -11.64 -16.37
N HIS A 255 24.10 -11.61 -17.66
CA HIS A 255 25.31 -12.24 -18.16
C HIS A 255 26.43 -11.20 -18.18
N LEU A 256 27.60 -11.59 -17.68
CA LEU A 256 28.79 -10.76 -17.62
C LEU A 256 29.84 -11.37 -18.54
N LEU A 257 30.05 -10.73 -19.69
CA LEU A 257 31.02 -11.16 -20.67
C LEU A 257 32.42 -10.65 -20.27
N LEU A 258 33.37 -11.57 -20.12
CA LEU A 258 34.70 -11.32 -19.60
C LEU A 258 35.79 -11.75 -20.59
N GLU A 259 36.99 -11.20 -20.42
CA GLU A 259 38.17 -11.62 -21.20
C GLU A 259 38.42 -13.14 -21.09
N PRO A 260 38.60 -13.88 -22.20
CA PRO A 260 38.70 -15.35 -22.18
C PRO A 260 39.86 -15.92 -21.38
N ASP A 261 40.99 -15.20 -21.31
CA ASP A 261 42.24 -15.69 -20.70
C ASP A 261 42.29 -15.52 -19.17
N LEU A 262 41.17 -15.16 -18.53
CA LEU A 262 41.09 -15.00 -17.09
C LEU A 262 40.99 -16.36 -16.39
N SER A 263 41.74 -16.50 -15.28
CA SER A 263 41.47 -17.60 -14.35
C SER A 263 40.09 -17.43 -13.69
N LEU A 264 39.47 -18.53 -13.28
CA LEU A 264 38.19 -18.52 -12.57
C LEU A 264 38.20 -17.59 -11.35
N SER A 265 39.32 -17.53 -10.61
CA SER A 265 39.47 -16.63 -9.47
C SER A 265 39.42 -15.16 -9.89
N GLN A 266 40.09 -14.79 -10.98
CA GLN A 266 40.07 -13.41 -11.47
C GLN A 266 38.69 -13.01 -11.99
N ALA A 267 38.03 -13.91 -12.72
CA ALA A 267 36.65 -13.70 -13.17
C ALA A 267 35.71 -13.48 -11.98
N HIS A 268 35.83 -14.30 -10.95
CA HIS A 268 35.05 -14.17 -9.71
C HIS A 268 35.32 -12.85 -8.98
N ASP A 269 36.58 -12.40 -8.90
CA ASP A 269 36.94 -11.11 -8.29
C ASP A 269 36.37 -9.91 -9.09
N ILE A 270 36.35 -10.01 -10.42
CA ILE A 270 35.72 -9.00 -11.29
C ILE A 270 34.20 -9.00 -11.09
N ALA A 271 33.56 -10.16 -11.06
CA ALA A 271 32.12 -10.28 -10.81
C ALA A 271 31.73 -9.69 -9.45
N HIS A 272 32.52 -9.92 -8.39
CA HIS A 272 32.32 -9.27 -7.09
C HIS A 272 32.42 -7.74 -7.19
N THR A 273 33.39 -7.23 -7.96
CA THR A 273 33.56 -5.78 -8.16
C THR A 273 32.35 -5.17 -8.88
N VAL A 274 31.82 -5.86 -9.88
CA VAL A 274 30.59 -5.48 -10.60
C VAL A 274 29.39 -5.49 -9.65
N GLU A 275 29.24 -6.56 -8.86
CA GLU A 275 28.18 -6.71 -7.86
C GLU A 275 28.19 -5.57 -6.84
N ASP A 276 29.35 -5.29 -6.24
CA ASP A 276 29.52 -4.24 -5.25
C ASP A 276 29.20 -2.86 -5.83
N ARG A 277 29.66 -2.57 -7.06
CA ARG A 277 29.37 -1.31 -7.74
C ARG A 277 27.86 -1.16 -7.98
N LEU A 278 27.20 -2.21 -8.46
CA LEU A 278 25.76 -2.20 -8.71
C LEU A 278 24.95 -2.02 -7.42
N ARG A 279 25.32 -2.73 -6.33
CA ARG A 279 24.71 -2.55 -5.00
C ARG A 279 24.83 -1.10 -4.52
N LEU A 280 26.00 -0.48 -4.73
CA LEU A 280 26.26 0.90 -4.30
C LEU A 280 25.43 1.91 -5.11
N MET A 281 25.28 1.68 -6.41
CA MET A 281 24.45 2.51 -7.30
C MET A 281 22.95 2.42 -6.99
N LEU A 282 22.49 1.30 -6.46
CA LEU A 282 21.08 1.02 -6.17
C LEU A 282 20.71 1.17 -4.69
N LYS A 283 21.66 1.57 -3.84
CA LYS A 283 21.45 1.68 -2.39
C LYS A 283 20.32 2.63 -1.99
N ASP A 284 20.10 3.69 -2.76
CA ASP A 284 19.02 4.66 -2.54
C ASP A 284 17.69 4.21 -3.19
N TYR A 285 17.74 3.22 -4.08
CA TYR A 285 16.58 2.70 -4.80
C TYR A 285 15.93 1.52 -4.08
N CYS A 286 16.74 0.55 -3.62
CA CYS A 286 16.25 -0.66 -2.96
C CYS A 286 17.03 -0.99 -1.69
N ARG A 287 16.32 -1.45 -0.66
CA ARG A 287 16.92 -1.83 0.63
C ARG A 287 17.65 -3.17 0.58
N ASP A 288 17.10 -4.16 -0.12
CA ASP A 288 17.65 -5.52 -0.20
C ASP A 288 17.75 -5.97 -1.66
N ILE A 289 18.96 -6.33 -2.10
CA ILE A 289 19.25 -6.64 -3.50
C ILE A 289 19.94 -8.00 -3.56
N ASP A 290 19.33 -8.93 -4.29
CA ASP A 290 19.89 -10.24 -4.61
C ASP A 290 20.37 -10.23 -6.07
N ILE A 291 21.67 -10.43 -6.30
CA ILE A 291 22.28 -10.32 -7.63
C ILE A 291 22.84 -11.69 -8.00
N LEU A 292 22.45 -12.19 -9.17
CA LEU A 292 23.00 -13.40 -9.76
C LEU A 292 23.72 -13.05 -11.06
N ILE A 293 25.04 -13.27 -11.09
CA ILE A 293 25.88 -12.98 -12.25
C ILE A 293 26.24 -14.30 -12.93
N HIS A 294 25.86 -14.47 -14.19
CA HIS A 294 26.37 -15.56 -15.02
C HIS A 294 27.61 -15.07 -15.77
N MET A 295 28.78 -15.62 -15.44
CA MET A 295 30.05 -15.23 -16.08
C MET A 295 30.27 -16.02 -17.36
N GLU A 296 30.54 -15.33 -18.46
CA GLU A 296 30.76 -15.91 -19.78
C GLU A 296 32.08 -15.41 -20.39
N PRO A 297 32.83 -16.26 -21.11
CA PRO A 297 34.00 -15.81 -21.86
C PRO A 297 33.59 -15.14 -23.18
N ASP A 298 34.26 -14.05 -23.56
CA ASP A 298 34.15 -13.42 -24.89
C ASP A 298 34.87 -14.25 -25.96
N ASP A 299 34.38 -15.46 -26.24
CA ASP A 299 34.91 -16.34 -27.30
C ASP A 299 33.94 -16.49 -28.48
N GLU A 300 34.46 -16.80 -29.67
CA GLU A 300 33.64 -16.95 -30.88
C GLU A 300 32.58 -18.07 -30.78
N GLY A 301 32.64 -18.93 -29.75
CA GLY A 301 31.76 -20.07 -29.52
C GLY A 301 30.51 -19.73 -28.70
N HIS A 302 30.56 -18.67 -27.89
CA HIS A 302 29.42 -18.15 -27.13
C HIS A 302 28.67 -17.08 -27.93
N LYS A 303 27.63 -17.52 -28.65
CA LYS A 303 26.59 -16.63 -29.17
C LYS A 303 25.26 -17.10 -28.61
N ASP A 304 24.67 -16.29 -27.75
CA ASP A 304 23.27 -16.41 -27.29
C ASP A 304 22.26 -16.34 -28.45
#